data_AF-A0A975LZX9-F1
#
_entry.id   AF-A0A975LZX9-F1
#
_cell.length_a   1.000
_cell.length_b   1.000
_cell.length_c   1.000
_cell.angle_alpha   90.00
_cell.angle_beta   90.00
_cell.angle_gamma   90.00
#
_symmetry.space_group_name_H-M   'P 1'
#
loop_
_entity.id
_entity.type
_entity.pdbx_description
1 polymer ?
#
loop_
_entity_poly.entity_id
_entity_poly.type
_entity_poly.pdbx_seq_one_letter_code
_entity_poly.pdbx_strand_id
1 'polypeptide(L)'
;MSKEQSLRMWIESFNKGEFDSKDLQTQIKAGWYDWFCKDESLASKTKRMGNIVKQFKDGGKLNLDKIYVWFKNNCTLAGPLYDDFRIADMESGDTLFTIQINCFREEKRYTVYGKKNDFDTSLFNTNSIKELVSWFNEGWQDNV
;
A
#
# COMPACT_ATOMS: atom_id res chain seq x y z
N MET A 1 1.55 -9.59 -13.21
CA MET A 1 0.86 -8.44 -12.58
C MET A 1 1.20 -7.24 -13.43
N SER A 2 0.19 -6.50 -13.88
CA SER A 2 0.44 -5.46 -14.88
C SER A 2 1.14 -4.28 -14.22
N LYS A 3 2.41 -4.07 -14.56
CA LYS A 3 3.20 -2.86 -14.24
C LYS A 3 2.67 -1.64 -15.02
N GLU A 4 1.40 -1.65 -15.40
CA GLU A 4 0.87 -0.84 -16.50
C GLU A 4 0.58 0.61 -16.11
N GLN A 5 0.56 0.92 -14.81
CA GLN A 5 0.32 2.28 -14.35
C GLN A 5 1.24 2.65 -13.18
N SER A 6 1.77 3.88 -13.25
CA SER A 6 2.47 4.49 -12.13
C SER A 6 1.50 4.79 -10.99
N LEU A 7 2.04 5.03 -9.80
CA LEU A 7 1.24 5.42 -8.64
C LEU A 7 0.48 6.72 -8.89
N ARG A 8 1.07 7.66 -9.66
CA ARG A 8 0.37 8.88 -10.09
C ARG A 8 -0.89 8.54 -10.90
N MET A 9 -0.75 7.73 -11.94
CA MET A 9 -1.87 7.31 -12.79
C MET A 9 -2.92 6.53 -11.99
N TRP A 10 -2.47 5.64 -11.10
CA TRP A 10 -3.36 4.89 -10.20
C TRP A 10 -4.20 5.83 -9.33
N ILE A 11 -3.58 6.87 -8.75
CA ILE A 11 -4.27 7.88 -7.94
C ILE A 11 -5.30 8.65 -8.77
N GLU A 12 -4.98 9.00 -10.01
CA GLU A 12 -5.93 9.64 -10.93
C GLU A 12 -7.14 8.75 -11.22
N SER A 13 -6.92 7.48 -11.58
CA SER A 13 -7.98 6.50 -11.79
C SER A 13 -8.83 6.29 -10.54
N PHE A 14 -8.21 6.21 -9.36
CA PHE A 14 -8.92 6.11 -8.07
C PHE A 14 -9.81 7.33 -7.83
N ASN A 15 -9.31 8.54 -8.05
CA ASN A 15 -10.08 9.78 -7.86
C ASN A 15 -11.23 9.92 -8.87
N LYS A 16 -11.11 9.32 -10.07
CA LYS A 16 -12.17 9.25 -11.08
C LYS A 16 -13.24 8.18 -10.78
N GLY A 17 -13.05 7.37 -9.74
CA GLY A 17 -13.98 6.29 -9.39
C GLY A 17 -13.83 5.04 -10.28
N GLU A 18 -12.72 4.88 -11.01
CA GLU A 18 -12.52 3.71 -11.89
C GLU A 18 -12.48 2.37 -11.14
N PHE A 19 -12.31 2.41 -9.81
CA PHE A 19 -12.26 1.22 -8.93
C PHE A 19 -13.50 1.08 -8.03
N ASP A 20 -14.58 1.82 -8.28
CA ASP A 20 -15.79 1.82 -7.43
C ASP A 20 -16.70 0.60 -7.64
N SER A 21 -16.60 -0.06 -8.80
CA SER A 21 -17.37 -1.28 -9.08
C SER A 21 -16.94 -2.43 -8.16
N LYS A 22 -17.91 -3.22 -7.69
CA LYS A 22 -17.67 -4.35 -6.79
C LYS A 22 -17.17 -5.61 -7.49
N ASP A 23 -17.19 -5.65 -8.81
CA ASP A 23 -16.78 -6.83 -9.56
C ASP A 23 -15.29 -7.13 -9.36
N LEU A 24 -14.97 -8.42 -9.37
CA LEU A 24 -13.63 -8.89 -9.10
C LEU A 24 -12.59 -8.36 -10.10
N GLN A 25 -12.95 -8.23 -11.39
CA GLN A 25 -12.02 -7.78 -12.42
C GLN A 25 -11.60 -6.32 -12.21
N THR A 26 -12.53 -5.46 -11.81
CA THR A 26 -12.23 -4.08 -11.41
C THR A 26 -11.27 -4.06 -10.22
N GLN A 27 -11.42 -4.96 -9.25
CA GLN A 27 -10.54 -4.99 -8.07
C GLN A 27 -9.16 -5.58 -8.40
N ILE A 28 -9.07 -6.57 -9.28
CA ILE A 28 -7.78 -7.03 -9.82
C ILE A 28 -7.08 -5.88 -10.58
N LYS A 29 -7.82 -5.12 -11.40
CA LYS A 29 -7.31 -3.91 -12.09
C LYS A 29 -6.87 -2.84 -11.10
N ALA A 30 -7.56 -2.71 -9.96
CA ALA A 30 -7.17 -1.82 -8.87
C ALA A 30 -5.85 -2.24 -8.19
N GLY A 31 -5.35 -3.46 -8.43
CA GLY A 31 -4.04 -3.91 -7.95
C GLY A 31 -4.10 -5.02 -6.90
N TRP A 32 -5.24 -5.69 -6.71
CA TRP A 32 -5.31 -6.87 -5.85
C TRP A 32 -4.55 -8.05 -6.45
N TYR A 33 -3.56 -8.54 -5.70
CA TYR A 33 -2.69 -9.63 -6.14
C TYR A 33 -3.06 -10.98 -5.52
N ASP A 34 -3.34 -10.99 -4.22
CA ASP A 34 -3.64 -12.20 -3.44
C ASP A 34 -4.46 -11.83 -2.20
N TRP A 35 -5.54 -12.57 -1.95
CA TRP A 35 -6.47 -12.28 -0.88
C TRP A 35 -7.16 -13.54 -0.37
N PHE A 36 -7.52 -13.53 0.91
CA PHE A 36 -8.23 -14.63 1.58
C PHE A 36 -9.60 -14.20 2.12
N CYS A 37 -9.94 -12.91 2.02
CA CYS A 37 -11.29 -12.43 2.26
C CYS A 37 -12.21 -12.73 1.07
N LYS A 38 -13.52 -12.51 1.22
CA LYS A 38 -14.46 -12.66 0.10
C LYS A 38 -14.24 -11.57 -0.96
N ASP A 39 -14.46 -11.90 -2.23
CA ASP A 39 -14.29 -10.99 -3.37
C ASP A 39 -15.13 -9.71 -3.20
N GLU A 40 -16.35 -9.82 -2.66
CA GLU A 40 -17.24 -8.66 -2.45
C GLU A 40 -16.71 -7.67 -1.41
N SER A 41 -15.71 -8.07 -0.62
CA SER A 41 -15.05 -7.19 0.36
C SER A 41 -13.98 -6.30 -0.29
N LEU A 42 -13.45 -6.68 -1.45
CA LEU A 42 -12.28 -6.04 -2.06
C LEU A 42 -12.52 -4.57 -2.37
N ALA A 43 -13.65 -4.21 -2.97
CA ALA A 43 -13.97 -2.81 -3.31
C ALA A 43 -13.95 -1.88 -2.09
N SER A 44 -14.51 -2.33 -0.95
CA SER A 44 -14.48 -1.56 0.29
C SER A 44 -13.06 -1.39 0.85
N LYS A 45 -12.22 -2.43 0.70
CA LYS A 45 -10.83 -2.45 1.14
C LYS A 45 -9.95 -1.57 0.24
N THR A 46 -10.15 -1.63 -1.08
CA THR A 46 -9.56 -0.71 -2.07
C THR A 46 -9.90 0.72 -1.72
N LYS A 47 -11.17 1.04 -1.44
CA LYS A 47 -11.57 2.39 -1.03
C LYS A 47 -10.86 2.84 0.25
N ARG A 48 -10.73 1.96 1.24
CA ARG A 48 -10.03 2.27 2.50
C ARG A 48 -8.55 2.54 2.26
N MET A 49 -7.83 1.65 1.59
CA MET A 49 -6.39 1.78 1.35
C MET A 49 -6.07 2.88 0.33
N GLY A 50 -6.87 2.98 -0.73
CA GLY A 50 -6.75 4.03 -1.74
C GLY A 50 -6.92 5.44 -1.20
N ASN A 51 -7.78 5.64 -0.20
CA ASN A 51 -7.88 6.92 0.50
C ASN A 51 -6.62 7.29 1.30
N ILE A 52 -5.77 6.33 1.65
CA ILE A 52 -4.43 6.58 2.21
C ILE A 52 -3.46 6.88 1.07
N VAL A 53 -3.39 5.98 0.07
CA VAL A 53 -2.46 6.05 -1.06
C VAL A 53 -2.56 7.38 -1.81
N LYS A 54 -3.77 7.89 -2.05
CA LYS A 54 -3.98 9.16 -2.77
C LYS A 54 -3.42 10.41 -2.07
N GLN A 55 -3.00 10.28 -0.81
CA GLN A 55 -2.41 11.39 -0.04
C GLN A 55 -0.89 11.46 -0.16
N PHE A 56 -0.26 10.46 -0.78
CA PHE A 56 1.17 10.48 -1.07
C PHE A 56 1.50 11.50 -2.15
N LYS A 57 2.66 12.15 -2.03
CA LYS A 57 3.11 13.24 -2.89
C LYS A 57 4.58 13.05 -3.27
N ASP A 58 4.97 13.64 -4.39
CA ASP A 58 6.38 13.78 -4.74
C ASP A 58 7.10 14.70 -3.76
N GLY A 59 8.44 14.59 -3.71
CA GLY A 59 9.30 15.38 -2.82
C GLY A 59 9.54 14.74 -1.45
N GLY A 60 8.87 13.62 -1.15
CA GLY A 60 9.14 12.78 0.01
C GLY A 60 10.01 11.56 -0.31
N LYS A 61 9.67 10.42 0.29
CA LYS A 61 10.35 9.12 0.08
C LYS A 61 9.99 8.45 -1.25
N LEU A 62 8.99 8.98 -1.95
CA LEU A 62 8.37 8.36 -3.11
C LEU A 62 8.51 9.25 -4.35
N ASN A 63 8.78 8.63 -5.50
CA ASN A 63 8.62 9.23 -6.81
C ASN A 63 7.41 8.57 -7.48
N LEU A 64 6.30 9.30 -7.59
CA LEU A 64 5.01 8.73 -7.98
C LEU A 64 4.98 8.22 -9.43
N ASP A 65 5.93 8.64 -10.27
CA ASP A 65 6.05 8.23 -11.67
C ASP A 65 6.90 6.99 -11.89
N LYS A 66 7.67 6.58 -10.88
CA LYS A 66 8.60 5.44 -10.96
C LYS A 66 8.18 4.22 -10.14
N ILE A 67 7.08 4.34 -9.41
CA ILE A 67 6.58 3.30 -8.52
C ILE A 67 5.14 2.95 -8.86
N TYR A 68 4.68 1.78 -8.42
CA TYR A 68 3.28 1.38 -8.48
C TYR A 68 2.83 0.79 -7.14
N VAL A 69 1.51 0.70 -6.93
CA VAL A 69 0.90 0.10 -5.73
C VAL A 69 0.22 -1.22 -6.06
N TRP A 70 0.25 -2.15 -5.11
CA TRP A 70 -0.52 -3.38 -5.16
C TRP A 70 -1.01 -3.77 -3.76
N PHE A 71 -2.07 -4.57 -3.71
CA PHE A 71 -2.84 -4.84 -2.50
C PHE A 71 -2.86 -6.33 -2.19
N LYS A 72 -2.84 -6.66 -0.89
CA LYS A 72 -3.07 -8.01 -0.40
C LYS A 72 -4.01 -8.01 0.80
N ASN A 73 -4.65 -9.15 1.01
CA ASN A 73 -5.28 -9.51 2.27
C ASN A 73 -4.64 -10.82 2.71
N ASN A 74 -3.82 -10.76 3.75
CA ASN A 74 -2.94 -11.86 4.13
C ASN A 74 -3.65 -12.82 5.08
N CYS A 75 -3.49 -14.12 4.82
CA CYS A 75 -3.80 -15.19 5.76
C CYS A 75 -2.52 -15.66 6.45
N THR A 76 -2.54 -15.68 7.77
CA THR A 76 -1.44 -16.20 8.58
C THR A 76 -1.77 -17.59 9.09
N LEU A 77 -0.75 -18.43 9.27
CA LEU A 77 -0.90 -19.78 9.84
C LEU A 77 -1.66 -19.81 11.18
N ALA A 78 -1.51 -18.76 12.00
CA ALA A 78 -2.28 -18.56 13.23
C ALA A 78 -2.53 -17.06 13.42
N GLY A 79 -3.79 -16.64 13.43
CA GLY A 79 -4.21 -15.24 13.63
C GLY A 79 -5.29 -14.77 12.63
N PRO A 80 -5.91 -13.60 12.88
CA PRO A 80 -6.89 -13.02 11.96
C PRO A 80 -6.24 -12.56 10.65
N LEU A 81 -7.06 -12.47 9.60
CA LEU A 81 -6.66 -11.85 8.34
C LEU A 81 -6.34 -10.35 8.56
N TYR A 82 -5.36 -9.84 7.83
CA TYR A 82 -5.02 -8.41 7.83
C TYR A 82 -4.77 -7.93 6.41
N ASP A 83 -4.89 -6.62 6.21
CA ASP A 83 -4.68 -6.00 4.90
C ASP A 83 -3.24 -5.45 4.82
N ASP A 84 -2.61 -5.56 3.66
CA ASP A 84 -1.43 -4.77 3.34
C ASP A 84 -1.57 -4.12 1.96
N PHE A 85 -0.84 -3.03 1.78
CA PHE A 85 -0.53 -2.55 0.45
C PHE A 85 0.96 -2.33 0.36
N ARG A 86 1.47 -2.45 -0.86
CA ARG A 86 2.90 -2.44 -1.14
C ARG A 86 3.20 -1.46 -2.25
N ILE A 87 4.32 -0.80 -2.11
CA ILE A 87 4.86 0.11 -3.10
C ILE A 87 6.07 -0.59 -3.71
N ALA A 88 6.09 -0.71 -5.03
CA ALA A 88 7.16 -1.38 -5.76
C ALA A 88 7.70 -0.47 -6.86
N ASP A 89 8.98 -0.67 -7.18
CA ASP A 89 9.65 0.01 -8.27
C ASP A 89 9.15 -0.52 -9.62
N MET A 90 8.84 0.36 -10.57
CA MET A 90 8.27 -0.05 -11.86
C MET A 90 9.28 -0.79 -12.74
N GLU A 91 10.55 -0.40 -12.70
CA GLU A 91 11.59 -0.94 -13.56
C GLU A 91 11.94 -2.37 -13.12
N SER A 92 12.44 -2.52 -11.91
CA SER A 92 12.80 -3.82 -11.32
C SER A 92 11.59 -4.68 -10.98
N GLY A 93 10.50 -4.09 -10.49
CA GLY A 93 9.41 -4.82 -9.85
C GLY A 93 9.66 -5.13 -8.37
N ASP A 94 10.79 -4.68 -7.81
CA ASP A 94 11.12 -4.92 -6.42
C ASP A 94 10.19 -4.16 -5.50
N THR A 95 9.72 -4.84 -4.45
CA THR A 95 8.97 -4.16 -3.38
C THR A 95 9.91 -3.24 -2.64
N LEU A 96 9.54 -1.97 -2.53
CA LEU A 96 10.26 -0.95 -1.77
C LEU A 96 9.70 -0.80 -0.36
N PHE A 97 8.37 -0.87 -0.23
CA PHE A 97 7.68 -0.76 1.05
C PHE A 97 6.53 -1.75 1.15
N THR A 98 6.34 -2.31 2.35
CA THR A 98 5.15 -3.05 2.76
C THR A 98 4.49 -2.30 3.91
N ILE A 99 3.23 -1.90 3.74
CA ILE A 99 2.45 -1.18 4.74
C ILE A 99 1.37 -2.13 5.24
N GLN A 100 1.59 -2.70 6.42
CA GLN A 100 0.64 -3.59 7.08
C GLN A 100 -0.42 -2.77 7.83
N ILE A 101 -1.67 -3.21 7.76
CA ILE A 101 -2.82 -2.57 8.41
C ILE A 101 -3.52 -3.57 9.33
N ASN A 102 -3.55 -3.29 10.63
CA ASN A 102 -4.11 -4.16 11.67
C ASN A 102 -3.51 -5.58 11.66
N CYS A 103 -2.20 -5.71 11.39
CA CYS A 103 -1.52 -6.99 11.57
C CYS A 103 -1.49 -7.34 13.06
N PHE A 104 -2.01 -8.50 13.44
CA PHE A 104 -2.10 -8.91 14.85
C PHE A 104 -0.74 -9.15 15.52
N ARG A 105 0.34 -9.23 14.73
CA ARG A 105 1.71 -9.37 15.22
C ARG A 105 2.35 -8.02 15.56
N GLU A 106 1.71 -6.94 15.14
CA GLU A 106 2.21 -5.58 15.30
C GLU A 106 1.45 -4.86 16.41
N GLU A 107 2.15 -4.08 17.21
CA GLU A 107 1.53 -3.30 18.29
C GLU A 107 0.73 -2.09 17.78
N LYS A 108 1.08 -1.59 16.58
CA LYS A 108 0.45 -0.43 15.97
C LYS A 108 -0.42 -0.82 14.79
N ARG A 109 -1.44 0.01 14.54
CA ARG A 109 -2.38 -0.16 13.44
C ARG A 109 -1.71 -0.16 12.08
N TYR A 110 -0.70 0.69 11.88
CA TYR A 110 0.06 0.81 10.64
C TYR A 110 1.53 0.52 10.94
N THR A 111 2.10 -0.47 10.27
CA THR A 111 3.53 -0.77 10.35
C THR A 111 4.12 -0.80 8.95
N VAL A 112 5.21 -0.08 8.76
CA VAL A 112 5.93 0.04 7.50
C VAL A 112 7.24 -0.74 7.59
N TYR A 113 7.39 -1.71 6.70
CA TYR A 113 8.67 -2.36 6.41
C TYR A 113 9.16 -1.89 5.04
N GLY A 114 10.46 -1.91 4.79
CA GLY A 114 10.97 -1.50 3.49
C GLY A 114 12.37 -1.96 3.17
N LYS A 115 12.75 -1.77 1.91
CA LYS A 115 14.03 -2.22 1.35
C LYS A 115 15.24 -1.53 1.99
N LYS A 116 15.07 -0.36 2.62
CA LYS A 116 16.15 0.41 3.26
C LYS A 116 16.95 -0.38 4.31
N ASN A 117 16.30 -1.30 5.01
CA ASN A 117 16.93 -2.23 5.95
C ASN A 117 16.60 -3.69 5.58
N ASP A 118 16.43 -3.97 4.28
CA ASP A 118 16.08 -5.30 3.76
C ASP A 118 14.87 -5.96 4.44
N PHE A 119 13.88 -5.16 4.87
CA PHE A 119 12.67 -5.61 5.57
C PHE A 119 12.92 -6.30 6.92
N ASP A 120 14.11 -6.14 7.51
CA ASP A 120 14.49 -6.80 8.77
C ASP A 120 13.68 -6.30 9.97
N THR A 121 13.61 -4.97 10.13
CA THR A 121 12.85 -4.31 11.20
C THR A 121 11.88 -3.28 10.65
N SER A 122 10.85 -2.92 11.43
CA SER A 122 9.93 -1.87 11.00
C SER A 122 10.65 -0.52 10.87
N LEU A 123 10.45 0.16 9.73
CA LEU A 123 11.01 1.50 9.47
C LEU A 123 10.18 2.59 10.14
N PHE A 124 8.89 2.32 10.34
CA PHE A 124 7.95 3.25 10.95
C PHE A 124 6.71 2.50 11.43
N ASN A 125 6.12 2.96 12.53
CA ASN A 125 4.85 2.43 13.04
C ASN A 125 4.02 3.56 13.67
N THR A 126 2.70 3.51 13.49
CA THR A 126 1.78 4.51 14.03
C THR A 126 0.35 3.99 14.11
N ASN A 127 -0.47 4.62 14.96
CA ASN A 127 -1.93 4.45 14.96
C ASN A 127 -2.67 5.48 14.09
N SER A 128 -1.95 6.47 13.55
CA SER A 128 -2.49 7.65 12.87
C SER A 128 -2.21 7.62 11.37
N ILE A 129 -3.28 7.73 10.55
CA ILE A 129 -3.14 7.90 9.09
C ILE A 129 -2.37 9.18 8.77
N LYS A 130 -2.59 10.26 9.54
CA LYS A 130 -1.93 11.54 9.32
C LYS A 130 -0.41 11.41 9.47
N GLU A 131 0.04 10.72 10.50
CA GLU A 131 1.47 10.48 10.74
C GLU A 131 2.08 9.56 9.68
N LEU A 132 1.37 8.50 9.29
CA LEU A 132 1.79 7.62 8.20
C LEU A 132 2.01 8.40 6.90
N VAL A 133 1.04 9.24 6.52
CA VAL A 133 1.11 10.06 5.31
C VAL A 133 2.23 11.10 5.42
N SER A 134 2.37 11.77 6.57
CA SER A 134 3.46 12.73 6.81
C SER A 134 4.82 12.07 6.62
N TRP A 135 5.00 10.89 7.22
CA TRP A 135 6.25 10.14 7.14
C TRP A 135 6.63 9.80 5.69
N PHE A 136 5.68 9.40 4.83
CA PHE A 136 5.98 9.15 3.42
C PHE A 136 6.28 10.43 2.63
N ASN A 137 5.60 11.53 2.95
CA ASN A 137 5.72 12.81 2.24
C ASN A 137 6.94 13.64 2.68
N GLU A 138 7.54 13.32 3.81
CA GLU A 138 8.81 13.89 4.26
C GLU A 138 9.99 13.13 3.65
N GLY A 139 11.12 13.83 3.42
CA GLY A 139 12.37 13.20 3.03
C GLY A 139 12.88 12.20 4.07
N TRP A 140 13.94 11.46 3.75
CA TRP A 140 14.65 10.72 4.78
C TRP A 140 15.29 11.69 5.77
N GLN A 141 15.14 11.41 7.06
CA GLN A 141 15.98 12.08 8.04
C GLN A 141 17.38 11.50 7.88
N ASP A 142 18.28 12.30 7.34
CA ASP A 142 19.70 11.99 7.35
C ASP A 142 20.16 12.14 8.79
N ASN A 143 20.43 11.02 9.45
CA ASN A 143 21.21 11.05 10.68
C ASN A 143 22.64 11.40 10.25
N VAL A 144 23.03 12.66 10.45
CA VAL A 144 24.44 13.08 10.45
C VAL A 144 25.16 12.38 11.58
#